data_AF-D9PXB6-F1
#
_entry.id   AF-D9PXB6-F1
#
_cell.length_a   1.000
_cell.length_b   1.000
_cell.length_c   1.000
_cell.angle_alpha   90.00
_cell.angle_beta   90.00
_cell.angle_gamma   90.00
#
_symmetry.space_group_name_H-M   'P 1'
#
loop_
_entity.id
_entity.type
_entity.pdbx_description
1 polymer ?
#
loop_
_entity_poly.entity_id
_entity_poly.type
_entity_poly.pdbx_seq_one_letter_code
_entity_poly.pdbx_strand_id
1 'polypeptide(L)'
;MLKKWMGLLSVILGIVFLVSPISGVTAISILTGLVLSGLGVWMLANAIMARRYMEVGVLWMIFAVITLAVGLMLVFRVFLINQLAGVWLYVTGILLLVAAILILAAGSQSYLKRNAGIISAILGVIYILMGALSFNPAFVGVAVGLILVVYGVAVLRSP
;
A
#
# COMPACT_ATOMS: atom_id res chain seq x y z
N MET A 1 21.35 3.32 -17.25
CA MET A 1 21.84 2.29 -16.30
C MET A 1 20.80 1.93 -15.23
N LEU A 2 20.19 2.89 -14.54
CA LEU A 2 19.19 2.63 -13.47
C LEU A 2 18.01 1.74 -13.92
N LYS A 3 17.46 1.97 -15.13
CA LYS A 3 16.37 1.14 -15.69
C LYS A 3 16.73 -0.35 -15.78
N LYS A 4 17.96 -0.67 -16.17
CA LYS A 4 18.41 -2.08 -16.28
C LYS A 4 18.49 -2.73 -14.90
N TRP A 5 18.96 -2.01 -13.89
CA TRP A 5 18.98 -2.47 -12.50
C TRP A 5 17.56 -2.67 -11.94
N MET A 6 16.64 -1.76 -12.23
CA MET A 6 15.23 -1.88 -11.84
C MET A 6 14.56 -3.10 -12.49
N GLY A 7 14.82 -3.32 -13.78
CA GLY A 7 14.32 -4.49 -14.50
C GLY A 7 14.86 -5.79 -13.92
N LEU A 8 16.17 -5.86 -13.66
CA LEU A 8 16.80 -7.03 -13.04
C LEU A 8 16.26 -7.31 -11.63
N LEU A 9 16.16 -6.28 -10.79
CA LEU A 9 15.58 -6.40 -9.44
C LEU A 9 14.15 -6.91 -9.50
N SER A 10 13.33 -6.40 -10.43
CA SER A 10 11.95 -6.86 -10.60
C SER A 10 11.89 -8.33 -11.01
N VAL A 11 12.75 -8.80 -11.92
CA VAL A 11 12.81 -10.23 -12.29
C VAL A 11 13.21 -11.09 -11.09
N ILE A 12 14.26 -10.70 -10.35
CA ILE A 12 14.73 -11.46 -9.18
C ILE A 12 13.62 -11.54 -8.12
N LEU A 13 13.00 -10.41 -7.78
CA LEU A 13 11.88 -10.37 -6.85
C LEU A 13 10.71 -11.23 -7.36
N GLY A 14 10.39 -11.14 -8.65
CA GLY A 14 9.35 -11.95 -9.27
C GLY A 14 9.59 -13.46 -9.12
N ILE A 15 10.82 -13.92 -9.38
CA ILE A 15 11.21 -15.34 -9.19
C ILE A 15 11.11 -15.74 -7.71
N VAL A 16 11.59 -14.90 -6.78
CA VAL A 16 11.49 -15.19 -5.34
C VAL A 16 10.03 -15.38 -4.92
N PHE A 17 9.12 -14.56 -5.45
CA PHE A 17 7.69 -14.67 -5.19
C PHE A 17 7.06 -15.93 -5.81
N LEU A 18 7.54 -16.38 -6.97
CA LEU A 18 7.08 -17.62 -7.58
C LEU A 18 7.59 -18.86 -6.83
N VAL A 19 8.83 -18.83 -6.33
CA VAL A 19 9.43 -19.94 -5.57
C VAL A 19 8.86 -20.02 -4.15
N SER A 20 8.61 -18.88 -3.51
CA SER A 20 7.99 -18.83 -2.18
C SER A 20 6.85 -17.80 -2.11
N PRO A 21 5.64 -18.17 -2.59
CA PRO A 21 4.49 -17.26 -2.60
C PRO A 21 4.08 -16.79 -1.20
N ILE A 22 4.13 -17.67 -0.19
CA ILE A 22 3.72 -17.34 1.18
C ILE A 22 4.70 -16.34 1.82
N SER A 23 6.01 -16.54 1.64
CA SER A 23 7.02 -15.59 2.12
C SER A 23 6.91 -14.26 1.38
N GLY A 24 6.63 -14.30 0.07
CA GLY A 24 6.39 -13.10 -0.74
C GLY A 24 5.21 -12.28 -0.22
N VAL A 25 4.06 -12.91 0.03
CA VAL A 25 2.87 -12.23 0.60
C VAL A 25 3.19 -11.63 1.97
N THR A 26 4.00 -12.32 2.77
CA THR A 26 4.47 -11.81 4.06
C THR A 26 5.33 -10.56 3.90
N ALA A 27 6.24 -10.56 2.93
CA ALA A 27 7.05 -9.38 2.62
C ALA A 27 6.18 -8.20 2.15
N ILE A 28 5.18 -8.44 1.28
CA ILE A 28 4.23 -7.39 0.87
C ILE A 28 3.51 -6.83 2.09
N SER A 29 2.95 -7.69 2.95
CA SER A 29 2.23 -7.25 4.15
C SER A 29 3.08 -6.32 5.02
N ILE A 30 4.34 -6.66 5.26
CA ILE A 30 5.25 -5.82 6.06
C ILE A 30 5.49 -4.47 5.36
N LEU A 31 5.76 -4.47 4.05
CA LEU A 31 5.97 -3.26 3.28
C LEU A 31 4.71 -2.38 3.26
N THR A 32 3.53 -2.97 3.07
CA THR A 32 2.24 -2.29 3.18
C THR A 32 2.07 -1.68 4.57
N GLY A 33 2.40 -2.43 5.62
CA GLY A 33 2.35 -1.96 6.99
C GLY A 33 3.22 -0.72 7.23
N LEU A 34 4.43 -0.69 6.67
CA LEU A 34 5.32 0.47 6.72
C LEU A 34 4.74 1.68 5.99
N VAL A 35 4.18 1.47 4.79
CA VAL A 35 3.54 2.53 4.00
C VAL A 35 2.33 3.12 4.75
N LEU A 36 1.46 2.27 5.30
CA LEU A 36 0.32 2.70 6.11
C LEU A 36 0.79 3.42 7.38
N SER A 37 1.83 2.94 8.04
CA SER A 37 2.37 3.59 9.23
C SER A 37 2.89 5.00 8.90
N GLY A 38 3.65 5.14 7.82
CA GLY A 38 4.11 6.44 7.33
C GLY A 38 2.97 7.39 6.96
N LEU A 39 1.94 6.88 6.27
CA LEU A 39 0.70 7.61 5.97
C LEU A 39 0.01 8.08 7.26
N GLY A 40 -0.15 7.20 8.24
CA GLY A 40 -0.77 7.51 9.51
C GLY A 40 -0.02 8.60 10.29
N VAL A 41 1.32 8.55 10.34
CA VAL A 41 2.14 9.63 10.94
C VAL A 41 1.91 10.95 10.21
N TRP A 42 1.88 10.92 8.88
CA TRP A 42 1.64 12.12 8.07
C TRP A 42 0.23 12.69 8.30
N MET A 43 -0.78 11.82 8.43
CA MET A 43 -2.15 12.22 8.77
C MET A 43 -2.25 12.85 10.16
N LEU A 44 -1.55 12.30 11.16
CA LEU A 44 -1.45 12.90 12.50
C LEU A 44 -0.83 14.31 12.43
N ALA A 45 0.24 14.49 11.64
CA ALA A 45 0.85 15.80 11.49
C ALA A 45 -0.14 16.83 10.91
N ASN A 46 -0.94 16.44 9.91
CA ASN A 46 -1.99 17.30 9.36
C ASN A 46 -3.12 17.57 10.36
N ALA A 47 -3.47 16.61 11.22
CA ALA A 47 -4.46 16.81 12.28
C ALA A 47 -4.02 17.91 13.26
N ILE A 48 -2.76 17.89 13.69
CA ILE A 48 -2.20 18.89 14.62
C ILE A 48 -2.07 20.27 13.96
N MET A 49 -1.77 20.31 12.67
CA MET A 49 -1.67 21.56 11.91
C MET A 49 -3.03 22.19 11.56
N ALA A 50 -4.13 21.44 11.69
CA ALA A 50 -5.49 21.91 11.39
C ALA A 50 -6.01 22.88 12.46
N ARG A 51 -5.48 24.11 12.47
CA ARG A 51 -5.84 25.15 13.45
C ARG A 51 -7.17 25.85 13.18
N ARG A 52 -7.64 25.86 11.93
CA ARG A 52 -8.78 26.69 11.49
C ARG A 52 -10.13 25.96 11.50
N TYR A 53 -10.11 24.63 11.32
CA TYR A 53 -11.31 23.79 11.28
C TYR A 53 -11.09 22.56 12.16
N MET A 54 -11.50 22.65 13.43
CA MET A 54 -11.28 21.61 14.43
C MET A 54 -11.92 20.28 14.03
N GLU A 55 -13.10 20.31 13.39
CA GLU A 55 -13.82 19.15 12.87
C GLU A 55 -13.00 18.36 11.85
N VAL A 56 -12.32 19.07 10.94
CA VAL A 56 -11.44 18.46 9.94
C VAL A 56 -10.23 17.84 10.63
N GLY A 57 -9.62 18.54 11.60
CA GLY A 57 -8.51 18.03 12.40
C GLY A 57 -8.86 16.73 13.14
N VAL A 58 -10.06 16.62 13.71
CA VAL A 58 -10.54 15.41 14.38
C VAL A 58 -10.69 14.24 13.40
N LEU A 59 -11.24 14.48 12.20
CA LEU A 59 -11.31 13.44 11.15
C LEU A 59 -9.93 12.91 10.76
N TRP A 60 -8.96 13.81 10.55
CA TRP A 60 -7.57 13.42 10.29
C TRP A 60 -7.00 12.58 11.43
N MET A 61 -7.24 12.97 12.68
CA MET A 61 -6.73 12.26 13.85
C MET A 61 -7.30 10.85 13.98
N ILE A 62 -8.62 10.69 13.82
CA ILE A 62 -9.28 9.37 13.92
C ILE A 62 -8.71 8.42 12.88
N PHE A 63 -8.69 8.84 11.60
CA PHE A 63 -8.17 7.97 10.54
C PHE A 63 -6.68 7.75 10.65
N ALA A 64 -5.92 8.70 11.17
CA ALA A 64 -4.50 8.52 11.42
C ALA A 64 -4.23 7.42 12.46
N VAL A 65 -4.97 7.43 13.58
CA VAL A 65 -4.84 6.40 14.62
C VAL A 65 -5.21 5.02 14.08
N ILE A 66 -6.32 4.90 13.33
CA ILE A 66 -6.73 3.63 12.72
C ILE A 66 -5.68 3.15 11.74
N THR A 67 -5.19 4.03 10.87
CA THR A 67 -4.19 3.69 9.84
C THR A 67 -2.86 3.26 10.47
N LEU A 68 -2.43 3.94 11.55
CA LEU A 68 -1.26 3.54 12.33
C LEU A 68 -1.45 2.18 12.99
N ALA A 69 -2.59 1.95 13.64
CA ALA A 69 -2.85 0.68 14.31
C ALA A 69 -2.78 -0.48 13.31
N VAL A 70 -3.47 -0.36 12.18
CA VAL A 70 -3.45 -1.39 11.11
C VAL A 70 -2.04 -1.52 10.52
N GLY A 71 -1.36 -0.42 10.23
CA GLY A 71 0.00 -0.43 9.70
C GLY A 71 0.97 -1.19 10.62
N LEU A 72 0.96 -0.88 11.91
CA LEU A 72 1.83 -1.52 12.90
C LEU A 72 1.46 -3.00 13.10
N MET A 73 0.17 -3.36 13.09
CA MET A 73 -0.26 -4.77 13.13
C MET A 73 0.31 -5.59 11.98
N LEU A 74 0.39 -5.02 10.77
CA LEU A 74 0.98 -5.66 9.59
C LEU A 74 2.51 -5.75 9.67
N VAL A 75 3.18 -4.71 10.17
CA VAL A 75 4.65 -4.70 10.34
C VAL A 75 5.11 -5.75 11.36
N PHE A 76 4.50 -5.73 12.55
CA PHE A 76 4.89 -6.63 13.64
C PHE A 76 4.28 -8.02 13.54
N ARG A 77 3.50 -8.29 12.48
CA ARG A 77 2.84 -9.58 12.25
C ARG A 77 2.02 -10.03 13.46
N VAL A 78 1.26 -9.09 14.04
CA VAL A 78 0.39 -9.37 15.19
C VAL A 78 -0.64 -10.45 14.86
N PHE A 79 -0.99 -10.58 13.57
CA PHE A 79 -1.80 -11.68 13.05
C PHE A 79 -1.03 -12.53 12.02
N LEU A 80 -1.33 -13.82 11.99
CA LEU A 80 -0.84 -14.71 10.94
C LEU A 80 -1.53 -14.34 9.63
N ILE A 81 -0.77 -13.85 8.65
CA ILE A 81 -1.24 -13.49 7.30
C ILE A 81 -2.07 -14.60 6.63
N ASN A 82 -1.79 -15.87 6.95
CA ASN A 82 -2.55 -17.01 6.44
C ASN A 82 -3.99 -17.10 6.98
N GLN A 83 -4.30 -16.48 8.12
CA GLN A 83 -5.64 -16.47 8.73
C GLN A 83 -6.48 -15.27 8.27
N LEU A 84 -5.83 -14.23 7.74
CA LEU A 84 -6.48 -12.98 7.28
C LEU A 84 -6.36 -12.78 5.76
N ALA A 85 -5.92 -13.80 5.02
CA ALA A 85 -5.53 -13.66 3.62
C ALA A 85 -6.69 -13.12 2.77
N GLY A 86 -6.60 -11.84 2.40
CA GLY A 86 -7.65 -11.08 1.71
C GLY A 86 -8.22 -9.95 2.56
N VAL A 87 -8.54 -10.18 3.84
CA VAL A 87 -9.14 -9.18 4.73
C VAL A 87 -8.22 -7.97 4.92
N TRP A 88 -6.93 -8.21 5.14
CA TRP A 88 -5.98 -7.11 5.33
C TRP A 88 -5.78 -6.27 4.06
N LEU A 89 -5.93 -6.86 2.87
CA LEU A 89 -5.88 -6.14 1.59
C LEU A 89 -7.10 -5.22 1.45
N TYR A 90 -8.29 -5.71 1.81
CA TYR A 90 -9.50 -4.88 1.84
C TYR A 90 -9.39 -3.72 2.82
N VAL A 91 -8.96 -3.99 4.06
CA VAL A 91 -8.80 -2.95 5.08
C VAL A 91 -7.77 -1.91 4.63
N THR A 92 -6.63 -2.36 4.11
CA THR A 92 -5.61 -1.46 3.55
C THR A 92 -6.20 -0.61 2.42
N GLY A 93 -6.92 -1.23 1.48
CA GLY A 93 -7.50 -0.54 0.34
C GLY A 93 -8.49 0.55 0.78
N ILE A 94 -9.36 0.25 1.74
CA ILE A 94 -10.30 1.22 2.31
C ILE A 94 -9.56 2.38 2.97
N LEU A 95 -8.52 2.10 3.78
CA LEU A 95 -7.75 3.15 4.46
C LEU A 95 -7.02 4.05 3.45
N LEU A 96 -6.48 3.49 2.37
CA LEU A 96 -5.88 4.25 1.28
C LEU A 96 -6.90 5.12 0.53
N LEU A 97 -8.12 4.64 0.31
CA LEU A 97 -9.20 5.43 -0.28
C LEU A 97 -9.62 6.58 0.64
N VAL A 98 -9.74 6.34 1.94
CA VAL A 98 -10.05 7.41 2.90
C VAL A 98 -8.93 8.45 2.94
N ALA A 99 -7.66 7.99 3.01
CA ALA A 99 -6.51 8.88 2.93
C ALA A 99 -6.53 9.70 1.64
N ALA A 100 -6.87 9.10 0.50
CA ALA A 100 -7.01 9.81 -0.77
C ALA A 100 -8.05 10.93 -0.70
N ILE A 101 -9.25 10.65 -0.18
CA ILE A 101 -10.31 11.65 -0.03
C ILE A 101 -9.83 12.81 0.83
N LEU A 102 -9.23 12.51 2.00
CA LEU A 102 -8.72 13.52 2.92
C LEU A 102 -7.62 14.38 2.27
N ILE A 103 -6.65 13.75 1.60
CA ILE A 103 -5.55 14.42 0.92
C ILE A 103 -6.06 15.32 -0.21
N LEU A 104 -6.97 14.82 -1.05
CA LEU A 104 -7.51 15.56 -2.20
C LEU A 104 -8.35 16.75 -1.72
N ALA A 105 -9.14 16.57 -0.66
CA ALA A 105 -9.92 17.64 -0.06
C ALA A 105 -9.03 18.74 0.54
N ALA A 106 -7.92 18.38 1.19
CA ALA A 106 -7.01 19.34 1.82
C ALA A 106 -5.96 19.94 0.86
N GLY A 107 -5.78 19.35 -0.32
CA GLY A 107 -4.60 19.57 -1.16
C GLY A 107 -4.86 20.14 -2.56
N SER A 108 -6.07 20.63 -2.86
CA SER A 108 -6.46 21.01 -4.23
C SER A 108 -5.50 21.98 -4.94
N GLN A 109 -4.79 22.82 -4.18
CA GLN A 109 -3.84 23.82 -4.67
C GLN A 109 -2.38 23.30 -4.77
N SER A 110 -2.03 22.22 -4.07
CA SER A 110 -0.65 21.70 -4.00
C SER A 110 -0.50 20.48 -4.90
N TYR A 111 0.29 20.62 -5.97
CA TYR A 111 0.58 19.54 -6.93
C TYR A 111 1.03 18.25 -6.24
N LEU A 112 1.93 18.37 -5.25
CA LEU A 112 2.45 17.22 -4.50
C LEU A 112 1.36 16.50 -3.70
N LYS A 113 0.54 17.26 -2.96
CA LYS A 113 -0.57 16.68 -2.17
C LYS A 113 -1.62 16.04 -3.09
N ARG A 114 -2.01 16.73 -4.16
CA ARG A 114 -2.97 16.22 -5.13
C ARG A 114 -2.50 14.90 -5.75
N ASN A 115 -1.24 14.82 -6.18
CA ASN A 115 -0.69 13.59 -6.74
C ASN A 115 -0.63 12.46 -5.71
N ALA A 116 -0.23 12.75 -4.47
CA ALA A 116 -0.25 11.77 -3.39
C ALA A 116 -1.66 11.22 -3.14
N GLY A 117 -2.69 12.09 -3.20
CA GLY A 117 -4.09 11.69 -3.09
C GLY A 117 -4.54 10.79 -4.25
N ILE A 118 -4.21 11.14 -5.49
CA ILE A 118 -4.54 10.32 -6.68
C ILE A 118 -3.84 8.95 -6.60
N ILE A 119 -2.56 8.92 -6.25
CA ILE A 119 -1.80 7.67 -6.08
C ILE A 119 -2.44 6.80 -4.99
N SER A 120 -2.80 7.41 -3.85
CA SER A 120 -3.47 6.70 -2.76
C SER A 120 -4.82 6.13 -3.21
N ALA A 121 -5.58 6.86 -4.04
CA ALA A 121 -6.84 6.37 -4.57
C ALA A 121 -6.64 5.15 -5.48
N ILE A 122 -5.70 5.25 -6.44
CA ILE A 122 -5.38 4.18 -7.39
C ILE A 122 -4.92 2.93 -6.63
N LEU A 123 -4.01 3.09 -5.67
CA LEU A 123 -3.54 1.99 -4.84
C LEU A 123 -4.68 1.41 -4.00
N GLY A 124 -5.54 2.24 -3.43
CA GLY A 124 -6.70 1.78 -2.67
C GLY A 124 -7.62 0.87 -3.48
N VAL A 125 -7.95 1.27 -4.70
CA VAL A 125 -8.75 0.44 -5.63
C VAL A 125 -8.03 -0.86 -5.97
N ILE A 126 -6.74 -0.80 -6.30
CA ILE A 126 -5.93 -2.00 -6.61
C ILE A 126 -5.94 -2.98 -5.43
N TYR A 127 -5.77 -2.49 -4.20
CA TYR A 127 -5.78 -3.33 -3.00
C TYR A 127 -7.13 -3.99 -2.75
N ILE A 128 -8.25 -3.28 -2.98
CA ILE A 128 -9.60 -3.87 -2.88
C ILE A 128 -9.80 -4.96 -3.93
N LEU A 129 -9.41 -4.69 -5.19
CA LEU A 129 -9.51 -5.67 -6.26
C LEU A 129 -8.64 -6.90 -5.99
N MET A 130 -7.41 -6.69 -5.51
CA MET A 130 -6.54 -7.78 -5.09
C MET A 130 -7.20 -8.56 -3.96
N GLY A 131 -7.71 -7.90 -2.92
CA GLY A 131 -8.45 -8.53 -1.82
C GLY A 131 -9.61 -9.40 -2.29
N ALA A 132 -10.37 -8.95 -3.28
CA ALA A 132 -11.48 -9.70 -3.88
C ALA A 132 -11.05 -10.96 -4.63
N LEU A 133 -9.87 -10.93 -5.24
CA LEU A 133 -9.28 -12.07 -5.94
C LEU A 133 -8.49 -12.99 -4.99
N SER A 134 -8.29 -12.58 -3.73
CA SER A 134 -7.41 -13.23 -2.75
C SER A 134 -8.15 -14.24 -1.87
N PHE A 135 -8.71 -15.30 -2.44
CA PHE A 135 -9.23 -16.40 -1.61
C PHE A 135 -8.11 -17.26 -1.01
N ASN A 136 -6.91 -17.22 -1.62
CA ASN A 136 -5.72 -17.93 -1.14
C ASN A 136 -4.50 -16.98 -1.18
N PRO A 137 -3.75 -16.81 -0.08
CA PRO A 137 -2.58 -15.93 -0.05
C PRO A 137 -1.52 -16.37 -1.07
N ALA A 138 -1.37 -17.67 -1.33
CA ALA A 138 -0.44 -18.16 -2.35
C ALA A 138 -0.77 -17.62 -3.75
N PHE A 139 -2.06 -17.43 -4.07
CA PHE A 139 -2.47 -16.87 -5.35
C PHE A 139 -1.97 -15.43 -5.53
N VAL A 140 -2.05 -14.61 -4.48
CA VAL A 140 -1.52 -13.23 -4.48
C VAL A 140 -0.01 -13.23 -4.71
N GLY A 141 0.72 -14.11 -4.01
CA GLY A 141 2.17 -14.23 -4.17
C GLY A 141 2.56 -14.60 -5.60
N VAL A 142 1.87 -15.58 -6.20
CA VAL A 142 2.11 -16.00 -7.59
C VAL A 142 1.75 -14.89 -8.58
N ALA A 143 0.60 -14.22 -8.40
CA ALA A 143 0.15 -13.14 -9.27
C ALA A 143 1.15 -11.97 -9.28
N VAL A 144 1.60 -11.54 -8.09
CA VAL A 144 2.63 -10.50 -7.97
C VAL A 144 3.95 -10.96 -8.57
N GLY A 145 4.35 -12.22 -8.32
CA GLY A 145 5.54 -12.82 -8.93
C GLY A 145 5.52 -12.75 -10.46
N LEU A 146 4.42 -13.17 -11.09
CA LEU A 146 4.25 -13.11 -12.54
C LEU A 146 4.31 -11.68 -13.08
N ILE A 147 3.60 -10.74 -12.45
CA ILE A 147 3.60 -9.33 -12.87
C ILE A 147 5.01 -8.74 -12.79
N LEU A 148 5.76 -9.03 -11.72
CA LEU A 148 7.14 -8.56 -11.53
C LEU A 148 8.11 -9.14 -12.57
N VAL A 149 7.96 -10.42 -12.93
CA VAL A 149 8.77 -11.02 -14.00
C VAL A 149 8.45 -10.38 -15.34
N VAL A 150 7.17 -10.27 -15.70
CA VAL A 150 6.75 -9.67 -16.99
C VAL A 150 7.21 -8.22 -17.10
N TYR A 151 7.00 -7.43 -16.05
CA TYR A 151 7.46 -6.05 -15.99
C TYR A 151 9.00 -5.95 -16.09
N GLY A 152 9.73 -6.77 -15.33
CA GLY A 152 11.18 -6.77 -15.34
C GLY A 152 11.76 -7.10 -16.72
N VAL A 153 11.21 -8.10 -17.40
CA VAL A 153 11.59 -8.46 -18.78
C VAL A 153 11.28 -7.33 -19.76
N ALA A 154 10.10 -6.70 -19.66
CA ALA A 154 9.72 -5.58 -20.52
C ALA A 154 10.67 -4.38 -20.35
N VAL A 155 11.04 -4.05 -19.11
CA VAL A 155 11.99 -2.96 -18.82
C VAL A 155 13.39 -3.29 -19.32
N LEU A 156 13.86 -4.53 -19.16
CA LEU A 156 15.19 -4.94 -19.66
C LEU A 156 15.28 -4.89 -21.19
N ARG A 157 14.16 -5.10 -21.90
CA ARG A 157 14.07 -5.00 -23.36
C ARG A 157 13.87 -3.56 -23.86
N SER A 158 13.52 -2.62 -22.99
CA SER A 158 13.33 -1.22 -23.37
C SER A 158 14.67 -0.52 -23.62
N PRO A 159 14.75 0.37 -24.64
CA PRO A 159 15.97 1.10 -24.96
C PRO A 159 16.43 2.07 -23.85
#